data_AF-A0AA41RXE9-F1
#
_entry.id   AF-A0AA41RXE9-F1
#
_cell.length_a   1.000
_cell.length_b   1.000
_cell.length_c   1.000
_cell.angle_alpha   90.00
_cell.angle_beta   90.00
_cell.angle_gamma   90.00
#
_symmetry.space_group_name_H-M   'P 1'
#
loop_
_entity.id
_entity.type
_entity.pdbx_description
1 polymer ?
#
loop_
_entity_poly.entity_id
_entity_poly.type
_entity_poly.pdbx_seq_one_letter_code
_entity_poly.pdbx_strand_id
1 'polypeptide(L)'
;MDSSYQEIVSDLLPLLRVYKNGRVDRLIESEIVSPSLNGTNTGVSSKDITISSNPSTYAKIKIPSSKLTINEKLPLLVYFPVEVSALNPPSRFIISIT
;
A
#
# COMPACT_ATOMS: atom_id res chain seq x y z
N MET A 1 -30.51 6.34 20.91
CA MET A 1 -29.39 5.87 20.06
C MET A 1 -30.04 5.13 18.90
N ASP A 2 -29.93 5.69 17.69
CA ASP A 2 -30.57 5.13 16.50
C ASP A 2 -29.81 3.86 16.06
N SER A 3 -30.48 2.71 16.04
CA SER A 3 -29.86 1.41 15.73
C SER A 3 -29.54 1.23 14.24
N SER A 4 -30.01 2.16 13.39
CA SER A 4 -29.80 2.15 11.94
C SER A 4 -28.32 2.29 11.53
N TYR A 5 -27.47 2.84 12.40
CA TYR A 5 -26.03 3.05 12.14
C TYR A 5 -25.20 1.77 12.00
N GLN A 6 -25.72 0.62 12.47
CA GLN A 6 -25.02 -0.67 12.40
C GLN A 6 -25.60 -1.62 11.35
N GLU A 7 -26.56 -1.16 10.55
CA GLU A 7 -27.10 -1.95 9.45
C GLU A 7 -26.03 -2.17 8.37
N ILE A 8 -25.71 -3.44 8.10
CA ILE A 8 -24.74 -3.85 7.08
C ILE A 8 -25.47 -3.94 5.74
N VAL A 9 -24.96 -3.24 4.73
CA VAL A 9 -25.49 -3.24 3.35
C VAL A 9 -24.72 -4.23 2.47
N SER A 10 -23.44 -4.44 2.75
CA SER A 10 -22.63 -5.43 2.03
C SER A 10 -21.62 -6.06 2.98
N ASP A 11 -21.56 -7.39 2.98
CA ASP A 11 -20.62 -8.16 3.76
C ASP A 11 -19.73 -8.98 2.82
N LEU A 12 -18.44 -8.66 2.80
CA LEU A 12 -17.42 -9.32 1.98
C LEU A 12 -16.42 -10.02 2.89
N LEU A 13 -16.90 -10.92 3.74
CA LEU A 13 -16.03 -11.68 4.64
C LEU A 13 -15.01 -12.52 3.87
N PRO A 14 -13.77 -12.64 4.38
CA PRO A 14 -13.24 -12.04 5.60
C PRO A 14 -12.60 -10.65 5.38
N LEU A 15 -12.85 -10.00 4.24
CA LEU A 15 -12.12 -8.80 3.81
C LEU A 15 -12.65 -7.52 4.44
N LEU A 16 -13.95 -7.23 4.29
CA LEU A 16 -14.55 -5.98 4.75
C LEU A 16 -16.07 -6.05 4.94
N ARG A 17 -16.61 -5.09 5.69
CA ARG A 17 -18.05 -4.84 5.88
C ARG A 17 -18.40 -3.40 5.58
N VAL A 18 -19.44 -3.19 4.79
CA VAL A 18 -19.97 -1.87 4.44
C VAL A 18 -21.29 -1.65 5.16
N TYR A 19 -21.36 -0.57 5.94
CA TYR A 19 -22.55 -0.17 6.68
C TYR A 19 -23.33 0.89 5.89
N LYS A 20 -24.63 0.98 6.19
CA LYS A 20 -25.57 1.87 5.49
C LYS A 20 -25.23 3.35 5.63
N ASN A 21 -24.57 3.72 6.72
CA ASN A 21 -24.06 5.07 6.96
C ASN A 21 -22.77 5.39 6.19
N GLY A 22 -22.27 4.48 5.34
CA GLY A 22 -21.03 4.64 4.58
C GLY A 22 -19.77 4.26 5.35
N ARG A 23 -19.87 3.81 6.61
CA ARG A 23 -18.72 3.25 7.34
C ARG A 23 -18.29 1.96 6.65
N VAL A 24 -16.98 1.74 6.59
CA VAL A 24 -16.43 0.47 6.12
C VAL A 24 -15.42 -0.05 7.13
N ASP A 25 -15.66 -1.28 7.59
CA ASP A 25 -14.72 -2.00 8.44
C ASP A 25 -13.87 -2.92 7.59
N ARG A 26 -12.55 -2.73 7.62
CA ARG A 26 -11.59 -3.64 7.02
C ARG A 26 -11.26 -4.70 8.06
N LEU A 27 -11.65 -5.95 7.80
CA LEU A 27 -11.50 -7.05 8.74
C LEU A 27 -10.16 -7.76 8.59
N ILE A 28 -9.54 -7.67 7.40
CA ILE A 28 -8.15 -8.06 7.15
C ILE A 28 -7.35 -6.85 6.68
N GLU A 29 -6.38 -6.46 7.49
CA GLU A 29 -5.40 -5.45 7.12
C GLU A 29 -4.21 -6.08 6.40
N SER A 30 -3.66 -5.34 5.42
CA SER A 30 -2.38 -5.70 4.84
C SER A 30 -1.28 -5.35 5.84
N GLU A 31 -0.32 -6.24 6.00
CA GLU A 31 0.88 -5.94 6.79
C GLU A 31 1.58 -4.71 6.21
N ILE A 32 1.80 -3.70 7.05
CA ILE A 32 2.55 -2.50 6.68
C ILE A 32 4.02 -2.80 6.99
N VAL A 33 4.80 -3.04 5.94
CA VAL A 33 6.23 -3.28 6.06
C VAL A 33 7.00 -1.96 5.92
N SER A 34 7.74 -1.62 6.98
CA SER A 34 8.63 -0.47 7.00
C SER A 34 9.73 -0.59 5.93
N PRO A 35 10.17 0.52 5.32
CA PRO A 35 11.34 0.52 4.46
C PRO A 35 12.57 -0.07 5.16
N SER A 36 13.38 -0.80 4.42
CA SER A 36 14.59 -1.44 4.94
C SER A 36 15.75 -1.28 4.00
N LEU A 37 16.91 -0.97 4.57
CA LEU A 37 18.19 -1.01 3.87
C LEU A 37 18.77 -2.42 4.04
N ASN A 38 19.19 -3.05 2.95
CA ASN A 38 19.73 -4.41 2.93
C ASN A 38 18.76 -5.41 3.56
N GLY A 39 17.53 -5.50 3.06
CA GLY A 39 16.51 -6.42 3.56
C GLY A 39 17.09 -7.83 3.74
N THR A 40 17.43 -8.20 4.97
CA THR A 40 18.24 -9.38 5.29
C THR A 40 17.58 -10.68 4.84
N ASN A 41 16.25 -10.66 4.77
CA ASN A 41 15.43 -11.82 4.41
C ASN A 41 14.95 -11.77 2.95
N THR A 42 14.98 -10.60 2.29
CA THR A 42 14.38 -10.42 0.95
C THR A 42 15.41 -10.16 -0.15
N GLY A 43 16.63 -9.76 0.20
CA GLY A 43 17.65 -9.34 -0.77
C GLY A 43 17.32 -8.04 -1.50
N VAL A 44 16.26 -7.34 -1.09
CA VAL A 44 15.76 -6.11 -1.71
C VAL A 44 15.77 -5.00 -0.68
N SER A 45 16.35 -3.86 -1.05
CA SER A 45 16.29 -2.64 -0.28
C SER A 45 15.10 -1.81 -0.74
N SER A 46 14.44 -1.14 0.20
CA SER A 46 13.26 -0.33 -0.09
C SER A 46 13.29 1.02 0.61
N LYS A 47 12.70 2.02 -0.05
CA LYS A 47 12.55 3.38 0.49
C LYS A 47 11.21 3.97 0.06
N ASP A 48 10.51 4.59 0.99
CA ASP A 48 9.29 5.34 0.69
C ASP A 48 9.64 6.80 0.36
N ILE A 49 8.98 7.33 -0.67
CA ILE A 49 9.13 8.71 -1.15
C ILE A 49 7.76 9.36 -1.31
N THR A 50 7.69 10.65 -1.04
CA THR A 50 6.50 11.47 -1.33
C THR A 50 6.60 11.99 -2.76
N ILE A 51 5.56 11.77 -3.57
CA ILE A 51 5.46 12.31 -4.93
C ILE A 51 4.74 13.66 -4.91
N SER A 52 3.60 13.73 -4.22
CA SER A 52 2.82 14.96 -4.03
C SER A 52 2.23 14.99 -2.63
N SER A 53 2.16 16.17 -2.05
CA SER A 53 1.46 16.40 -0.77
C SER A 53 -0.03 16.68 -0.97
N ASN A 54 -0.46 17.09 -2.17
CA ASN A 54 -1.85 17.37 -2.49
C ASN A 54 -2.21 16.98 -3.94
N PRO A 55 -2.97 15.90 -4.18
CA PRO A 55 -3.36 14.90 -3.18
C PRO A 55 -2.14 14.15 -2.65
N SER A 56 -2.21 13.73 -1.38
CA SER A 56 -1.14 12.99 -0.74
C SER A 56 -0.87 11.68 -1.50
N THR A 57 0.31 11.60 -2.11
CA THR A 57 0.72 10.51 -3.02
C THR A 57 2.13 10.08 -2.67
N TYR A 58 2.33 8.78 -2.48
CA TYR A 58 3.63 8.21 -2.12
C TYR A 58 3.99 7.06 -3.06
N ALA A 59 5.29 6.83 -3.21
CA ALA A 59 5.79 5.63 -3.85
C ALA A 59 6.83 4.90 -3.00
N LYS A 60 6.81 3.57 -3.05
CA LYS A 60 7.89 2.75 -2.50
C LYS A 60 8.83 2.36 -3.63
N ILE A 61 10.08 2.83 -3.56
CA ILE A 61 11.15 2.40 -4.45
C ILE A 61 11.73 1.10 -3.89
N LYS A 62 11.91 0.09 -4.75
CA LYS A 62 12.58 -1.18 -4.43
C LYS A 62 13.76 -1.39 -5.38
N ILE A 63 14.90 -1.79 -4.83
CA ILE A 63 16.14 -2.07 -5.58
C ILE A 63 16.79 -3.34 -5.01
N PRO A 64 17.27 -4.29 -5.84
CA PRO A 64 18.09 -5.40 -5.37
C PRO A 64 19.31 -4.88 -4.60
N SER A 65 19.51 -5.37 -3.37
CA SER A 65 20.57 -4.88 -2.49
C SER A 65 21.97 -5.07 -3.10
N SER A 66 22.15 -6.10 -3.94
CA SER A 66 23.38 -6.36 -4.70
C SER A 66 23.71 -5.29 -5.75
N LYS A 67 22.72 -4.49 -6.17
CA LYS A 67 22.87 -3.45 -7.18
C LYS A 67 23.05 -2.05 -6.60
N LEU A 68 22.92 -1.88 -5.28
CA LEU A 68 23.03 -0.56 -4.63
C LEU A 68 24.40 0.10 -4.79
N THR A 69 25.47 -0.69 -4.97
CA THR A 69 26.84 -0.20 -5.08
C THR A 69 27.33 -0.12 -6.53
N ILE A 70 26.51 -0.55 -7.49
CA ILE A 70 26.89 -0.62 -8.90
C ILE A 70 26.25 0.55 -9.65
N ASN A 71 27.05 1.31 -10.39
CA ASN A 71 26.58 2.44 -11.18
C ASN A 71 26.14 1.98 -12.58
N GLU A 72 25.12 1.12 -12.63
CA GLU A 72 24.52 0.64 -13.87
C GLU A 72 23.04 1.05 -13.97
N LYS A 73 22.54 1.17 -15.21
CA LYS A 73 21.11 1.43 -15.44
C LYS A 73 20.35 0.12 -15.30
N LEU A 74 19.28 0.14 -14.51
CA LEU A 74 18.37 -0.98 -14.33
C LEU A 74 17.02 -0.69 -14.99
N PRO A 75 16.35 -1.71 -15.56
CA PRO A 75 14.94 -1.62 -15.94
C PRO A 75 14.05 -1.07 -14.82
N LEU A 76 13.10 -0.21 -15.21
CA LEU A 76 12.10 0.38 -14.31
C LEU A 76 10.75 -0.30 -14.51
N LEU A 77 10.23 -0.93 -13.45
CA LEU A 77 8.88 -1.45 -13.38
C LEU A 77 8.04 -0.56 -12.46
N VAL A 78 7.01 0.07 -13.03
CA VAL A 78 6.02 0.83 -12.25
C VAL A 78 4.82 -0.08 -11.98
N TYR A 79 4.60 -0.40 -10.71
CA TYR A 79 3.53 -1.27 -10.24
C TYR A 79 2.47 -0.48 -9.48
N PHE A 80 1.21 -0.65 -9.89
CA PHE A 80 0.04 -0.06 -9.27
C PHE A 80 -0.63 -1.15 -8.43
N PRO A 81 -0.44 -1.15 -7.09
CA PRO A 81 -1.07 -2.16 -6.25
C PRO A 81 -2.59 -2.01 -6.31
N VAL A 82 -3.29 -3.13 -6.48
CA VAL A 82 -4.74 -3.18 -6.31
C VAL A 82 -5.02 -3.14 -4.81
N GLU A 83 -5.33 -1.95 -4.29
CA GLU A 83 -5.83 -1.82 -2.93
C GLU A 83 -7.37 -1.80 -2.96
N VAL A 84 -8.00 -2.69 -2.21
CA VAL A 84 -9.44 -2.61 -1.93
C VAL A 84 -9.63 -1.50 -0.91
N SER A 85 -9.59 -0.26 -1.36
CA SER A 85 -9.72 0.93 -0.53
C SER A 85 -11.18 1.38 -0.50
N ALA A 86 -11.84 1.16 0.62
CA ALA A 86 -13.19 1.66 0.84
C ALA A 86 -13.21 2.98 1.65
N LEU A 87 -12.05 3.42 2.16
CA LEU A 87 -11.86 4.69 2.85
C LEU A 87 -10.51 5.26 2.42
N ASN A 88 -10.50 6.42 1.75
CA ASN A 88 -9.35 7.13 1.18
C ASN A 88 -7.99 6.89 1.90
N PRO A 89 -7.09 6.04 1.37
CA PRO A 89 -5.68 6.14 1.67
C PRO A 89 -5.02 7.12 0.69
N PRO A 90 -3.88 7.73 1.04
CA PRO A 90 -3.07 8.45 0.06
C PRO A 90 -2.75 7.51 -1.11
N SER A 91 -2.83 8.01 -2.34
CA SER A 91 -2.53 7.23 -3.54
C SER A 91 -1.13 6.62 -3.41
N ARG A 92 -1.05 5.29 -3.29
CA ARG A 92 0.20 4.55 -3.10
C ARG A 92 0.53 3.75 -4.36
N PHE A 93 1.71 4.00 -4.91
CA PHE A 93 2.25 3.22 -6.02
C PHE A 93 3.57 2.57 -5.61
N ILE A 94 3.98 1.49 -6.27
CA ILE A 94 5.28 0.84 -5.99
C ILE A 94 6.11 0.94 -7.26
N ILE A 95 7.30 1.52 -7.13
CA ILE A 95 8.28 1.57 -8.20
C ILE A 95 9.33 0.52 -7.88
N SER A 96 9.34 -0.55 -8.67
CA SER A 96 10.35 -1.60 -8.56
C SER A 96 11.39 -1.36 -9.64
N ILE A 97 12.66 -1.25 -9.24
CA ILE A 97 13.79 -1.22 -10.15
C ILE A 97 14.39 -2.63 -10.07
N THR A 98 14.41 -3.38 -11.18
CA THR A 98 14.88 -4.78 -11.21
C THR A 98 16.21 -4.86 -11.93
#